data_AF-A0A8T1CQ80-F1
#
_entry.id   AF-A0A8T1CQ80-F1
#
_cell.length_a   1.000
_cell.length_b   1.000
_cell.length_c   1.000
_cell.angle_alpha   90.00
_cell.angle_beta   90.00
_cell.angle_gamma   90.00
#
_symmetry.space_group_name_H-M   'P 1'
#
loop_
_entity.id
_entity.type
_entity.pdbx_description
1 polymer ?
#
loop_
_entity_poly.entity_id
_entity_poly.type
_entity_poly.pdbx_seq_one_letter_code
_entity_poly.pdbx_strand_id
1 'polypeptide(L)'
;MQTKNRRHLAGSGRYQDAELPSDAGSFAFDGTNSDLARQLYFRAKAGASASQLNNLKAPSAVQDRLDELVLDWDKLPGIAQRALLWDSGFGLTASDAPVKIWTLNKHSIADLAVPLDQFLVVGCEEKACVQPDNTTSYSNEWCGGAQMLQAARCVVEDFVDSSDIHAAMWVTGGNPLVVPTPHILKHEWKDQRDKNSYIVFAIHTLDLDDEPAWNTCPDPAQNDGYGSLVLPCFTTANITSATKTKMKEVEGSPWVSRWLVEDYATAEENEFNMVLLVPVIGGIIVTAVLLGFLFLVQRVSSAVKKAHTSLTSQQTTVLSATLNGLIRH
;
A
#
# COMPACT_ATOMS: atom_id res chain seq x y z
N MET A 1 -25.36 -15.51 5.22
CA MET A 1 -24.74 -15.55 3.89
C MET A 1 -23.47 -14.69 3.95
N GLN A 2 -22.44 -15.21 4.61
CA GLN A 2 -21.18 -14.53 4.94
C GLN A 2 -20.05 -15.53 4.67
N THR A 3 -19.50 -15.48 3.47
CA THR A 3 -18.25 -16.17 3.12
C THR A 3 -17.66 -15.44 1.92
N LYS A 4 -17.17 -14.21 2.14
CA LYS A 4 -16.28 -13.55 1.19
C LYS A 4 -14.86 -13.75 1.70
N ASN A 5 -14.28 -14.86 1.26
CA ASN A 5 -12.87 -15.21 1.20
C ASN A 5 -11.93 -14.34 2.06
N ARG A 6 -11.56 -14.88 3.24
CA ARG A 6 -10.25 -14.62 3.85
C ARG A 6 -9.20 -15.07 2.83
N ARG A 7 -8.72 -14.16 2.00
CA ARG A 7 -7.48 -14.35 1.24
C ARG A 7 -6.39 -14.52 2.28
N HIS A 8 -5.80 -15.70 2.34
CA HIS A 8 -4.68 -15.99 3.22
C HIS A 8 -3.44 -15.29 2.64
N LEU A 9 -3.29 -14.01 2.96
CA LEU A 9 -2.21 -13.15 2.47
C LEU A 9 -0.91 -13.55 3.19
N ALA A 10 -0.07 -14.33 2.51
CA ALA A 10 1.26 -14.70 3.00
C ALA A 10 2.22 -13.50 3.08
N GLY A 11 1.89 -12.39 2.40
CA GLY A 11 2.75 -11.21 2.29
C GLY A 11 2.88 -10.34 3.54
N SER A 12 2.16 -10.61 4.63
CA SER A 12 2.46 -10.09 5.99
C SER A 12 1.25 -10.29 6.92
N GLY A 13 1.28 -11.35 7.73
CA GLY A 13 0.27 -11.55 8.78
C GLY A 13 0.23 -10.42 9.80
N ARG A 14 1.29 -9.61 9.92
CA ARG A 14 1.42 -8.59 10.98
C ARG A 14 0.49 -7.39 10.83
N TYR A 15 -0.09 -7.17 9.65
CA TYR A 15 -0.97 -6.02 9.40
C TYR A 15 -2.45 -6.37 9.30
N GLN A 16 -2.82 -7.64 9.39
CA GLN A 16 -4.21 -8.08 9.15
C GLN A 16 -5.21 -7.42 10.13
N ASP A 17 -4.76 -7.09 11.33
CA ASP A 17 -5.58 -6.47 12.38
C ASP A 17 -5.54 -4.92 12.35
N ALA A 18 -4.76 -4.31 11.45
CA ALA A 18 -4.69 -2.85 11.34
C ALA A 18 -6.03 -2.29 10.84
N GLU A 19 -6.62 -1.33 11.54
CA GLU A 19 -7.91 -0.77 11.16
C GLU A 19 -7.80 0.07 9.89
N LEU A 20 -8.57 -0.30 8.85
CA LEU A 20 -8.67 0.51 7.64
C LEU A 20 -9.55 1.74 7.90
N PRO A 21 -9.26 2.88 7.26
CA PRO A 21 -10.17 4.03 7.30
C PRO A 21 -11.57 3.63 6.82
N SER A 22 -12.56 3.68 7.73
CA SER A 22 -13.91 3.15 7.50
C SER A 22 -14.94 4.23 7.18
N ASP A 23 -14.80 5.43 7.76
CA ASP A 23 -15.76 6.52 7.61
C ASP A 23 -15.16 7.73 6.90
N ALA A 24 -15.51 7.90 5.61
CA ALA A 24 -15.20 9.12 4.85
C ALA A 24 -15.79 10.39 5.50
N GLY A 25 -16.83 10.27 6.34
CA GLY A 25 -17.39 11.41 7.08
C GLY A 25 -16.52 11.90 8.24
N SER A 26 -15.52 11.12 8.67
CA SER A 26 -14.59 11.47 9.77
C SER A 26 -13.28 12.09 9.27
N PHE A 27 -13.11 12.17 7.96
CA PHE A 27 -11.90 12.67 7.31
C PHE A 27 -12.27 13.72 6.28
N ALA A 28 -11.63 14.88 6.37
CA ALA A 28 -11.70 15.91 5.35
C ALA A 28 -10.27 16.20 4.87
N PHE A 29 -10.11 16.29 3.55
CA PHE A 29 -8.89 16.82 2.95
C PHE A 29 -9.06 18.34 2.80
N ASP A 30 -8.95 19.04 3.92
CA ASP A 30 -9.20 20.48 4.07
C ASP A 30 -7.98 21.25 4.62
N GLY A 31 -6.83 20.57 4.65
CA GLY A 31 -5.56 21.11 5.15
C GLY A 31 -5.43 21.19 6.67
N THR A 32 -6.35 20.59 7.44
CA THR A 32 -6.20 20.42 8.90
C THR A 32 -5.24 19.29 9.28
N ASN A 33 -4.92 18.42 8.34
CA ASN A 33 -4.01 17.28 8.49
C ASN A 33 -3.20 17.10 7.19
N SER A 34 -2.17 16.27 7.25
CA SER A 34 -1.37 15.90 6.07
C SER A 34 -1.43 14.39 5.80
N ASP A 35 -2.55 13.74 6.12
CA ASP A 35 -2.75 12.31 5.85
C ASP A 35 -3.11 12.07 4.38
N LEU A 36 -2.12 12.32 3.50
CA LEU A 36 -2.30 12.12 2.05
C LEU A 36 -2.60 10.66 1.73
N ALA A 37 -2.06 9.71 2.51
CA ALA A 37 -2.34 8.29 2.34
C ALA A 37 -3.84 8.00 2.52
N ARG A 38 -4.49 8.59 3.53
CA ARG A 38 -5.95 8.45 3.74
C ARG A 38 -6.76 9.14 2.65
N GLN A 39 -6.36 10.32 2.18
CA GLN A 39 -7.00 10.94 1.01
C GLN A 39 -6.91 10.01 -0.21
N LEU A 40 -5.71 9.54 -0.54
CA LEU A 40 -5.44 8.64 -1.65
C LEU A 40 -6.24 7.32 -1.53
N TYR A 41 -6.36 6.77 -0.32
CA TYR A 41 -7.21 5.61 -0.03
C TYR A 41 -8.66 5.87 -0.41
N PHE A 42 -9.27 6.96 0.09
CA PHE A 42 -10.66 7.27 -0.22
C PHE A 42 -10.87 7.58 -1.70
N ARG A 43 -9.92 8.25 -2.36
CA ARG A 43 -9.97 8.47 -3.81
C ARG A 43 -9.91 7.16 -4.59
N ALA A 44 -9.03 6.22 -4.21
CA ALA A 44 -8.99 4.89 -4.81
C ALA A 44 -10.31 4.13 -4.63
N LYS A 45 -10.89 4.14 -3.42
CA LYS A 45 -12.19 3.50 -3.16
C LYS A 45 -13.35 4.17 -3.91
N ALA A 46 -13.23 5.46 -4.23
CA ALA A 46 -14.16 6.20 -5.09
C ALA A 46 -13.92 5.97 -6.61
N GLY A 47 -12.93 5.14 -6.98
CA GLY A 47 -12.63 4.83 -8.38
C GLY A 47 -11.78 5.87 -9.10
N ALA A 48 -11.18 6.83 -8.38
CA ALA A 48 -10.21 7.74 -8.97
C ALA A 48 -8.93 7.01 -9.38
N SER A 49 -8.16 7.63 -10.27
CA SER A 49 -6.89 7.10 -10.76
C SER A 49 -5.85 8.21 -10.91
N ALA A 50 -4.58 7.84 -10.88
CA ALA A 50 -3.48 8.71 -11.27
C ALA A 50 -2.48 7.92 -12.12
N SER A 51 -1.71 8.64 -12.94
CA SER A 51 -0.60 8.07 -13.71
C SER A 51 0.42 7.39 -12.78
N GLN A 52 0.96 6.27 -13.21
CA GLN A 52 2.05 5.62 -12.48
C GLN A 52 3.35 6.41 -12.60
N LEU A 53 4.17 6.36 -11.56
CA LEU A 53 5.51 6.94 -11.47
C LEU A 53 6.55 5.98 -12.07
N ASN A 54 6.40 5.68 -13.36
CA ASN A 54 7.10 4.57 -14.05
C ASN A 54 8.62 4.73 -14.16
N ASN A 55 9.14 5.95 -14.09
CA ASN A 55 10.58 6.22 -14.20
C ASN A 55 11.26 6.40 -12.83
N LEU A 56 10.51 6.22 -11.75
CA LEU A 56 11.00 6.41 -10.39
C LEU A 56 11.66 5.14 -9.90
N LYS A 57 12.94 5.22 -9.54
CA LYS A 57 13.59 4.16 -8.77
C LYS A 57 13.17 4.32 -7.30
N ALA A 58 12.45 3.33 -6.77
CA ALA A 58 11.99 3.35 -5.39
C ALA A 58 13.19 3.56 -4.41
N PRO A 59 13.10 4.52 -3.49
CA PRO A 59 14.07 4.66 -2.40
C PRO A 59 14.18 3.39 -1.57
N SER A 60 15.33 3.14 -0.94
CA SER A 60 15.56 1.89 -0.20
C SER A 60 14.49 1.59 0.85
N ALA A 61 14.05 2.59 1.61
CA ALA A 61 12.99 2.41 2.62
C ALA A 61 11.63 2.05 2.00
N VAL A 62 11.34 2.53 0.78
CA VAL A 62 10.15 2.13 0.02
C VAL A 62 10.32 0.70 -0.50
N GLN A 63 11.50 0.37 -1.01
CA GLN A 63 11.82 -0.98 -1.49
C GLN A 63 11.75 -2.02 -0.36
N ASP A 64 12.30 -1.73 0.81
CA ASP A 64 12.24 -2.61 1.97
C ASP A 64 10.79 -2.92 2.36
N ARG A 65 9.90 -1.92 2.29
CA ARG A 65 8.45 -2.13 2.51
C ARG A 65 7.82 -2.95 1.40
N LEU A 66 8.15 -2.70 0.14
CA LEU A 66 7.63 -3.50 -0.98
C LEU A 66 8.04 -4.97 -0.85
N ASP A 67 9.31 -5.22 -0.54
CA ASP A 67 9.87 -6.56 -0.36
C ASP A 67 9.18 -7.28 0.80
N GLU A 68 8.96 -6.57 1.91
CA GLU A 68 8.24 -7.13 3.05
C GLU A 68 6.80 -7.50 2.70
N LEU A 69 6.10 -6.65 1.93
CA LEU A 69 4.71 -6.84 1.53
C LEU A 69 4.56 -7.80 0.33
N VAL A 70 5.68 -8.22 -0.28
CA VAL A 70 5.74 -8.99 -1.52
C VAL A 70 4.97 -8.28 -2.65
N LEU A 71 5.24 -6.98 -2.82
CA LEU A 71 4.64 -6.12 -3.84
C LEU A 71 5.70 -5.66 -4.85
N ASP A 72 5.23 -5.39 -6.05
CA ASP A 72 6.05 -4.89 -7.16
C ASP A 72 5.65 -3.46 -7.47
N TRP A 73 6.60 -2.52 -7.39
CA TRP A 73 6.35 -1.09 -7.59
C TRP A 73 5.64 -0.82 -8.91
N ASP A 74 6.08 -1.46 -9.99
CA ASP A 74 5.59 -1.20 -11.35
C ASP A 74 4.17 -1.75 -11.57
N LYS A 75 3.70 -2.64 -10.69
CA LYS A 75 2.33 -3.19 -10.73
C LYS A 75 1.35 -2.40 -9.87
N LEU A 76 1.82 -1.54 -8.97
CA LEU A 76 0.96 -0.70 -8.16
C LEU A 76 0.35 0.43 -9.00
N PRO A 77 -0.96 0.70 -8.91
CA PRO A 77 -1.54 1.87 -9.57
C PRO A 77 -0.94 3.16 -9.00
N GLY A 78 -0.96 4.24 -9.79
CA GLY A 78 -0.31 5.50 -9.41
C GLY A 78 -0.76 6.09 -8.06
N ILE A 79 -2.02 5.87 -7.66
CA ILE A 79 -2.53 6.27 -6.35
C ILE A 79 -1.85 5.50 -5.21
N ALA A 80 -1.67 4.19 -5.37
CA ALA A 80 -1.01 3.35 -4.38
C ALA A 80 0.49 3.66 -4.29
N GLN A 81 1.14 3.96 -5.41
CA GLN A 81 2.53 4.41 -5.45
C GLN A 81 2.72 5.71 -4.66
N ARG A 82 1.85 6.72 -4.88
CA ARG A 82 1.88 7.98 -4.12
C ARG A 82 1.63 7.77 -2.63
N ALA A 83 0.67 6.90 -2.28
CA ALA A 83 0.35 6.62 -0.88
C ALA A 83 1.52 5.93 -0.16
N LEU A 84 2.13 4.94 -0.81
CA LEU A 84 3.29 4.24 -0.27
C LEU A 84 4.50 5.18 -0.14
N LEU A 85 4.74 6.03 -1.15
CA LEU A 85 5.85 7.00 -1.12
C LEU A 85 5.70 7.99 0.04
N TRP A 86 4.53 8.62 0.15
CA TRP A 86 4.23 9.57 1.23
C TRP A 86 4.30 8.91 2.60
N ASP A 87 3.63 7.78 2.79
CA ASP A 87 3.61 7.05 4.06
C ASP A 87 4.99 6.47 4.41
N SER A 88 5.95 6.44 3.49
CA SER A 88 7.35 6.08 3.74
C SER A 88 8.26 7.28 3.99
N GLY A 89 7.72 8.50 4.00
CA GLY A 89 8.48 9.72 4.25
C GLY A 89 9.23 10.25 3.04
N PHE A 90 8.62 10.19 1.85
CA PHE A 90 9.19 10.76 0.63
C PHE A 90 8.18 11.65 -0.08
N GLY A 91 8.69 12.73 -0.66
CA GLY A 91 8.01 13.53 -1.67
C GLY A 91 8.74 13.43 -3.01
N LEU A 92 8.32 14.22 -3.99
CA LEU A 92 8.88 14.27 -5.33
C LEU A 92 9.43 15.67 -5.63
N THR A 93 10.56 15.78 -6.30
CA THR A 93 10.96 17.06 -6.91
C THR A 93 10.04 17.40 -8.08
N ALA A 94 10.21 18.59 -8.68
CA ALA A 94 9.54 18.95 -9.94
C ALA A 94 9.89 18.02 -11.13
N SER A 95 10.98 17.25 -11.04
CA SER A 95 11.39 16.26 -12.04
C SER A 95 11.06 14.83 -11.62
N ASP A 96 10.11 14.64 -10.70
CA ASP A 96 9.68 13.34 -10.16
C ASP A 96 10.79 12.51 -9.49
N ALA A 97 11.86 13.16 -9.00
CA ALA A 97 12.88 12.45 -8.24
C ALA A 97 12.43 12.33 -6.77
N PRO A 98 12.52 11.15 -6.14
CA PRO A 98 12.12 10.99 -4.76
C PRO A 98 13.12 11.69 -3.82
N VAL A 99 12.59 12.44 -2.86
CA VAL A 99 13.37 13.19 -1.87
C VAL A 99 12.88 12.89 -0.46
N LYS A 100 13.83 12.68 0.45
CA LYS A 100 13.51 12.21 1.79
C LYS A 100 12.97 13.31 2.69
N ILE A 101 11.97 12.96 3.50
CA ILE A 101 11.32 13.81 4.48
C ILE A 101 11.54 13.21 5.88
N TRP A 102 11.99 14.03 6.80
CA TRP A 102 12.00 13.75 8.24
C TRP A 102 10.92 14.57 8.93
N THR A 103 10.22 13.95 9.87
CA THR A 103 9.30 14.67 10.76
C THR A 103 10.09 15.32 11.90
N LEU A 104 9.52 16.36 12.51
CA LEU A 104 10.10 17.01 13.68
C LEU A 104 9.32 16.69 14.96
N ASN A 105 10.06 16.52 16.06
CA ASN A 105 9.52 16.34 17.40
C ASN A 105 8.64 15.08 17.54
N LYS A 106 7.31 15.25 17.70
CA LYS A 106 6.34 14.17 17.91
C LYS A 106 5.33 14.06 16.75
N HIS A 107 5.49 14.89 15.72
CA HIS A 107 4.60 14.86 14.56
C HIS A 107 4.84 13.60 13.74
N SER A 108 3.77 13.02 13.22
CA SER A 108 3.85 11.99 12.18
C SER A 108 3.80 12.67 10.80
N ILE A 109 4.01 11.89 9.73
CA ILE A 109 3.84 12.40 8.36
C ILE A 109 2.40 12.85 8.08
N ALA A 110 1.42 12.33 8.82
CA ALA A 110 0.02 12.72 8.75
C ALA A 110 -0.34 14.00 9.56
N ASP A 111 0.61 14.53 10.35
CA ASP A 111 0.43 15.70 11.23
C ASP A 111 1.48 16.80 10.97
N LEU A 112 1.81 17.02 9.69
CA LEU A 112 2.69 18.09 9.24
C LEU A 112 1.96 19.40 8.97
N ALA A 113 0.64 19.34 8.73
CA ALA A 113 -0.18 20.53 8.55
C ALA A 113 -0.02 21.49 9.73
N VAL A 114 0.37 22.73 9.45
CA VAL A 114 0.53 23.78 10.46
C VAL A 114 -0.81 24.49 10.60
N PRO A 115 -1.50 24.40 11.75
CA PRO A 115 -2.77 25.06 11.93
C PRO A 115 -2.62 26.59 11.96
N LEU A 116 -3.68 27.31 11.60
CA LEU A 116 -3.68 28.78 11.53
C LEU A 116 -3.20 29.42 12.84
N ASP A 117 -3.67 28.97 14.00
CA ASP A 117 -3.26 29.55 15.29
C ASP A 117 -1.74 29.46 15.53
N GLN A 118 -1.11 28.35 15.17
CA GLN A 118 0.34 28.17 15.27
C GLN A 118 1.10 29.01 14.24
N PHE A 119 0.52 29.20 13.05
CA PHE A 119 1.07 30.09 12.03
C PHE A 119 1.04 31.56 12.49
N LEU A 120 -0.06 32.00 13.11
CA LEU A 120 -0.18 33.36 13.66
C LEU A 120 0.73 33.59 14.87
N VAL A 121 0.92 32.57 15.73
CA VAL A 121 1.77 32.67 16.93
C VAL A 121 3.23 32.97 16.59
N VAL A 122 3.75 32.52 15.44
CA VAL A 122 5.11 32.85 14.99
C VAL A 122 5.21 34.23 14.31
N GLY A 123 4.11 34.98 14.31
CA GLY A 123 4.03 36.36 13.80
C GLY A 123 3.85 36.45 12.29
N CYS A 124 3.30 35.40 11.66
CA CYS A 124 2.93 35.43 10.25
C CYS A 124 1.50 35.95 10.06
N GLU A 125 1.24 36.49 8.87
CA GLU A 125 -0.05 37.03 8.43
C GLU A 125 -0.61 36.13 7.31
N GLU A 126 -1.90 35.86 7.39
CA GLU A 126 -2.65 34.99 6.49
C GLU A 126 -3.48 35.77 5.47
N LYS A 127 -3.64 35.20 4.28
CA LYS A 127 -4.67 35.59 3.32
C LYS A 127 -5.80 34.58 3.39
N ALA A 128 -7.01 35.05 3.70
CA ALA A 128 -8.21 34.22 3.67
C ALA A 128 -8.76 34.11 2.23
N CYS A 129 -9.09 32.90 1.82
CA CYS A 129 -9.68 32.57 0.53
C CYS A 129 -10.96 31.76 0.73
N VAL A 130 -12.07 32.22 0.16
CA VAL A 130 -13.34 31.49 0.22
C VAL A 130 -13.33 30.38 -0.82
N GLN A 131 -13.59 29.15 -0.39
CA GLN A 131 -13.64 27.96 -1.25
C GLN A 131 -15.06 27.75 -1.82
N PRO A 132 -15.22 26.92 -2.87
CA PRO A 132 -16.53 26.67 -3.50
C PRO A 132 -17.59 26.07 -2.56
N ASP A 133 -17.18 25.35 -1.52
CA ASP A 133 -18.06 24.79 -0.48
C ASP A 133 -18.38 25.79 0.65
N ASN A 134 -17.98 27.07 0.47
CA ASN A 134 -18.16 28.16 1.42
C ASN A 134 -17.36 28.00 2.73
N THR A 135 -16.38 27.08 2.76
CA THR A 135 -15.33 27.06 3.78
C THR A 135 -14.22 28.06 3.42
N THR A 136 -13.28 28.27 4.35
CA THR A 136 -12.17 29.20 4.16
C THR A 136 -10.85 28.44 4.16
N SER A 137 -10.08 28.58 3.08
CA SER A 137 -8.66 28.27 3.04
C SER A 137 -7.85 29.49 3.45
N TYR A 138 -6.66 29.26 3.99
CA TYR A 138 -5.72 30.32 4.36
C TYR A 138 -4.38 30.06 3.69
N SER A 139 -3.79 31.07 3.07
CA SER A 139 -2.43 31.02 2.51
C SER A 139 -1.52 32.04 3.19
N ASN A 140 -0.21 31.87 3.09
CA ASN A 140 0.72 32.85 3.65
C ASN A 140 0.66 34.16 2.86
N GLU A 141 0.31 35.26 3.53
CA GLU A 141 0.47 36.60 2.97
C GLU A 141 1.85 37.14 3.33
N TRP A 142 2.11 37.37 4.63
CA TRP A 142 3.39 37.89 5.10
C TRP A 142 3.98 36.96 6.15
N CYS A 143 5.10 36.32 5.83
CA CYS A 143 5.76 35.42 6.77
C CYS A 143 7.24 35.32 6.37
N GLY A 144 8.13 35.92 7.15
CA GLY A 144 9.56 35.82 6.90
C GLY A 144 10.02 34.36 7.04
N GLY A 145 11.07 33.95 6.33
CA GLY A 145 11.49 32.55 6.33
C GLY A 145 11.86 32.03 7.71
N ALA A 146 12.46 32.87 8.56
CA ALA A 146 12.75 32.52 9.96
C ALA A 146 11.50 32.32 10.82
N GLN A 147 10.40 33.04 10.56
CA GLN A 147 9.13 32.87 11.27
C GLN A 147 8.43 31.60 10.80
N MET A 148 8.35 31.42 9.47
CA MET A 148 7.74 30.25 8.86
C MET A 148 8.38 28.94 9.35
N LEU A 149 9.71 28.91 9.39
CA LEU A 149 10.47 27.75 9.86
C LEU A 149 10.31 27.50 11.37
N GLN A 150 9.89 28.48 12.18
CA GLN A 150 9.55 28.21 13.59
C GLN A 150 8.28 27.37 13.74
N ALA A 151 7.34 27.46 12.79
CA ALA A 151 6.12 26.66 12.78
C ALA A 151 6.27 25.33 12.00
N ALA A 152 7.29 25.22 11.13
CA ALA A 152 7.54 24.05 10.31
C ALA A 152 7.69 22.75 11.14
N ARG A 153 7.13 21.65 10.62
CA ARG A 153 7.08 20.35 11.30
C ARG A 153 7.88 19.25 10.60
N CYS A 154 8.64 19.61 9.56
CA CYS A 154 9.39 18.70 8.71
C CYS A 154 10.75 19.26 8.30
N VAL A 155 11.66 18.37 7.94
CA VAL A 155 12.92 18.65 7.26
C VAL A 155 12.95 17.82 5.98
N VAL A 156 13.37 18.40 4.88
CA VAL A 156 13.54 17.71 3.60
C VAL A 156 15.02 17.64 3.26
N GLU A 157 15.41 16.53 2.64
CA GLU A 157 16.73 16.35 2.03
C GLU A 157 17.01 17.47 1.03
N ASP A 158 18.13 18.16 1.19
CA ASP A 158 18.52 19.21 0.25
C ASP A 158 18.74 18.62 -1.15
N PHE A 159 18.20 19.33 -2.16
CA PHE A 159 18.40 19.02 -3.56
C PHE A 159 18.56 20.31 -4.37
N VAL A 160 19.10 20.19 -5.57
CA VAL A 160 19.17 21.31 -6.52
C VAL A 160 17.81 21.45 -7.19
N ASP A 161 17.18 22.59 -6.99
CA ASP A 161 15.98 23.00 -7.68
C ASP A 161 16.30 24.26 -8.49
N SER A 162 16.04 24.21 -9.79
CA SER A 162 16.24 25.35 -10.70
C SER A 162 14.93 26.06 -11.03
N SER A 163 13.84 25.68 -10.39
CA SER A 163 12.52 26.25 -10.64
C SER A 163 12.44 27.66 -10.06
N ASP A 164 12.14 28.64 -10.90
CA ASP A 164 11.78 29.98 -10.44
C ASP A 164 10.30 29.97 -10.07
N ILE A 165 10.02 29.90 -8.77
CA ILE A 165 8.67 29.68 -8.25
C ILE A 165 8.18 30.89 -7.45
N HIS A 166 6.93 31.23 -7.67
CA HIS A 166 6.23 32.31 -6.98
C HIS A 166 4.91 31.81 -6.38
N ALA A 167 4.93 30.62 -5.78
CA ALA A 167 3.79 30.00 -5.11
C ALA A 167 3.82 30.25 -3.60
N ALA A 168 2.73 29.92 -2.91
CA ALA A 168 2.68 29.93 -1.45
C ALA A 168 3.64 28.88 -0.84
N MET A 169 4.01 29.08 0.42
CA MET A 169 4.86 28.17 1.20
C MET A 169 4.12 27.60 2.43
N TRP A 170 2.93 28.10 2.71
CA TRP A 170 1.99 27.55 3.67
C TRP A 170 0.57 27.82 3.18
N VAL A 171 -0.25 26.76 3.09
CA VAL A 171 -1.66 26.84 2.71
C VAL A 171 -2.45 25.79 3.48
N THR A 172 -3.62 26.18 3.98
CA THR A 172 -4.68 25.29 4.46
C THR A 172 -5.81 25.29 3.44
N GLY A 173 -6.51 24.18 3.29
CA GLY A 173 -7.48 23.96 2.24
C GLY A 173 -7.26 22.61 1.58
N GLY A 174 -8.16 22.28 0.67
CA GLY A 174 -8.07 21.05 -0.11
C GLY A 174 -9.36 20.79 -0.85
N ASN A 175 -9.20 20.29 -2.08
CA ASN A 175 -10.33 19.80 -2.87
C ASN A 175 -10.63 18.36 -2.45
N PRO A 176 -11.83 18.01 -1.96
CA PRO A 176 -12.15 16.65 -1.53
C PRO A 176 -12.06 15.63 -2.69
N LEU A 177 -12.06 16.10 -3.93
CA LEU A 177 -11.98 15.26 -5.13
C LEU A 177 -10.57 15.07 -5.67
N VAL A 178 -9.57 15.81 -5.16
CA VAL A 178 -8.21 15.77 -5.70
C VAL A 178 -7.48 14.48 -5.33
N VAL A 179 -6.62 14.04 -6.23
CA VAL A 179 -5.65 12.97 -6.00
C VAL A 179 -4.29 13.63 -5.78
N PRO A 180 -3.89 13.88 -4.52
CA PRO A 180 -2.72 14.71 -4.24
C PRO A 180 -1.41 14.02 -4.64
N THR A 181 -0.45 14.81 -5.12
CA THR A 181 0.93 14.39 -5.34
C THR A 181 1.86 15.29 -4.52
N PRO A 182 2.67 14.74 -3.58
CA PRO A 182 3.51 15.57 -2.72
C PRO A 182 4.76 16.06 -3.46
N HIS A 183 4.65 17.17 -4.18
CA HIS A 183 5.79 17.84 -4.82
C HIS A 183 6.51 18.72 -3.81
N ILE A 184 7.83 18.68 -3.79
CA ILE A 184 8.66 19.53 -2.94
C ILE A 184 9.33 20.56 -3.83
N LEU A 185 9.13 21.82 -3.48
CA LEU A 185 9.65 22.96 -4.20
C LEU A 185 10.53 23.80 -3.27
N LYS A 186 11.64 24.31 -3.81
CA LYS A 186 12.58 25.16 -3.08
C LYS A 186 12.25 26.63 -3.30
N HIS A 187 11.83 27.31 -2.23
CA HIS A 187 11.58 28.75 -2.24
C HIS A 187 12.82 29.51 -1.78
N GLU A 188 13.38 30.33 -2.65
CA GLU A 188 14.48 31.23 -2.33
C GLU A 188 14.07 32.68 -2.59
N TRP A 189 14.19 33.55 -1.58
CA TRP A 189 13.91 34.97 -1.77
C TRP A 189 14.75 35.85 -0.85
N LYS A 190 14.83 37.14 -1.21
CA LYS A 190 15.31 38.18 -0.32
C LYS A 190 14.12 38.92 0.25
N ASP A 191 13.91 38.81 1.56
CA ASP A 191 12.78 39.41 2.23
C ASP A 191 12.85 40.93 2.18
N GLN A 192 11.73 41.57 1.85
CA GLN A 192 11.70 43.01 1.66
C GLN A 192 11.68 43.79 2.98
N ARG A 193 11.19 43.20 4.09
CA ARG A 193 11.08 43.86 5.39
C ARG A 193 12.42 43.87 6.12
N ASP A 194 13.09 42.72 6.21
CA ASP A 194 14.34 42.59 6.97
C ASP A 194 15.63 42.51 6.13
N LYS A 195 15.50 42.40 4.81
CA LYS A 195 16.60 42.32 3.82
C LYS A 195 17.45 41.04 3.91
N ASN A 196 17.03 40.04 4.67
CA ASN A 196 17.69 38.74 4.73
C ASN A 196 17.29 37.85 3.55
N SER A 197 18.18 36.93 3.18
CA SER A 197 17.87 35.87 2.22
C SER A 197 17.39 34.63 2.95
N TYR A 198 16.31 34.03 2.46
CA TYR A 198 15.70 32.84 3.03
C TYR A 198 15.66 31.71 2.00
N ILE A 199 15.78 30.49 2.52
CA ILE A 199 15.50 29.25 1.81
C ILE A 199 14.48 28.48 2.66
N VAL A 200 13.32 28.21 2.09
CA VAL A 200 12.27 27.38 2.69
C VAL A 200 11.86 26.34 1.67
N PHE A 201 11.83 25.07 2.07
CA PHE A 201 11.25 24.05 1.22
C PHE A 201 9.77 23.98 1.55
N ALA A 202 8.94 23.75 0.55
CA ALA A 202 7.50 23.58 0.75
C ALA A 202 7.04 22.31 0.06
N ILE A 203 6.24 21.51 0.75
CA ILE A 203 5.54 20.36 0.15
C ILE A 203 4.21 20.89 -0.37
N HIS A 204 4.07 20.94 -1.68
CA HIS A 204 2.85 21.23 -2.43
C HIS A 204 2.13 19.91 -2.71
N THR A 205 0.80 19.93 -2.71
CA THR A 205 -0.01 18.72 -2.93
C THR A 205 -0.63 18.64 -4.32
N LEU A 206 -0.40 19.67 -5.14
CA LEU A 206 -0.83 19.78 -6.53
C LEU A 206 0.37 19.97 -7.46
N ASP A 207 0.11 19.87 -8.76
CA ASP A 207 1.03 20.35 -9.78
C ASP A 207 1.11 21.89 -9.72
N LEU A 208 2.27 22.46 -10.05
CA LEU A 208 2.50 23.92 -9.90
C LEU A 208 1.52 24.77 -10.71
N ASP A 209 1.06 24.30 -11.87
CA ASP A 209 0.08 25.01 -12.70
C ASP A 209 -1.30 25.14 -12.03
N ASP A 210 -1.61 24.23 -11.10
CA ASP A 210 -2.85 24.23 -10.31
C ASP A 210 -2.69 24.99 -8.97
N GLU A 211 -1.47 25.43 -8.62
CA GLU A 211 -1.21 26.22 -7.43
C GLU A 211 -1.36 27.72 -7.73
N PRO A 212 -2.10 28.49 -6.90
CA PRO A 212 -2.14 29.94 -7.05
C PRO A 212 -0.78 30.56 -6.73
N ALA A 213 -0.51 31.72 -7.35
CA ALA A 213 0.65 32.52 -6.99
C ALA A 213 0.57 32.97 -5.51
N TRP A 214 1.73 33.27 -4.92
CA TRP A 214 1.81 33.84 -3.58
C TRP A 214 0.88 35.07 -3.45
N ASN A 215 0.20 35.18 -2.31
CA ASN A 215 -0.78 36.23 -2.01
C ASN A 215 -1.97 36.29 -3.00
N THR A 216 -2.29 35.19 -3.67
CA THR A 216 -3.50 35.06 -4.48
C THR A 216 -4.36 33.89 -4.01
N CYS A 217 -5.66 33.96 -4.31
CA CYS A 217 -6.58 32.85 -4.07
C CYS A 217 -6.72 32.04 -5.37
N PRO A 218 -6.95 30.72 -5.29
CA PRO A 218 -7.17 29.88 -6.46
C PRO A 218 -8.41 30.35 -7.23
N ASP A 219 -8.31 30.36 -8.55
CA ASP A 219 -9.46 30.57 -9.43
C ASP A 219 -10.10 29.23 -9.86
N PRO A 220 -11.28 29.21 -10.51
CA PRO A 220 -11.93 27.96 -10.90
C PRO A 220 -11.14 27.06 -11.87
N ALA A 221 -10.12 27.59 -12.56
CA ALA A 221 -9.23 26.77 -13.40
C ALA A 221 -8.10 26.12 -12.59
N GLN A 222 -7.84 26.59 -11.36
CA GLN A 222 -6.84 26.07 -10.45
C GLN A 222 -7.51 25.23 -9.36
N ASN A 223 -7.40 23.91 -9.45
CA ASN A 223 -7.96 22.98 -8.45
C ASN A 223 -9.47 23.22 -8.15
N ASP A 224 -10.25 23.52 -9.19
CA ASP A 224 -11.68 23.87 -9.11
C ASP A 224 -12.00 25.07 -8.18
N GLY A 225 -11.02 25.93 -7.89
CA GLY A 225 -11.15 27.06 -6.98
C GLY A 225 -10.95 26.72 -5.49
N TYR A 226 -10.58 25.48 -5.16
CA TYR A 226 -10.20 25.10 -3.80
C TYR A 226 -8.73 25.43 -3.52
N GLY A 227 -8.43 25.76 -2.26
CA GLY A 227 -7.04 25.81 -1.81
C GLY A 227 -6.39 24.42 -1.86
N SER A 228 -5.06 24.40 -1.72
CA SER A 228 -4.26 23.19 -1.60
C SER A 228 -3.70 23.07 -0.18
N LEU A 229 -3.15 21.91 0.15
CA LEU A 229 -2.30 21.78 1.33
C LEU A 229 -0.86 22.08 0.93
N VAL A 230 -0.27 23.11 1.54
CA VAL A 230 1.16 23.45 1.38
C VAL A 230 1.84 23.49 2.74
N LEU A 231 2.92 22.72 2.89
CA LEU A 231 3.59 22.48 4.16
C LEU A 231 5.01 23.08 4.15
N PRO A 232 5.34 24.05 5.01
CA PRO A 232 6.71 24.55 5.11
C PRO A 232 7.60 23.53 5.83
N CYS A 233 8.78 23.31 5.27
CA CYS A 233 9.83 22.45 5.80
C CYS A 233 11.19 23.15 5.77
N PHE A 234 12.08 22.72 6.65
CA PHE A 234 13.50 23.03 6.54
C PHE A 234 14.15 22.23 5.39
N THR A 235 15.30 22.71 4.90
CA THR A 235 16.26 21.90 4.13
C THR A 235 17.36 21.36 5.05
N THR A 236 17.85 20.14 4.82
CA THR A 236 19.02 19.60 5.56
C THR A 236 20.29 20.44 5.40
N ALA A 237 20.40 21.27 4.35
CA ALA A 237 21.53 22.18 4.16
C ALA A 237 21.53 23.37 5.13
N ASN A 238 20.37 23.75 5.68
CA ASN A 238 20.22 24.94 6.52
C ASN A 238 19.40 24.65 7.80
N ILE A 239 19.93 23.74 8.63
CA ILE A 239 19.39 23.42 9.95
C ILE A 239 20.43 23.53 11.05
N THR A 240 19.98 23.89 12.25
CA THR A 240 20.82 23.85 13.45
C THR A 240 21.00 22.43 13.97
N SER A 241 22.04 22.20 14.79
CA SER A 241 22.20 20.94 15.52
C SER A 241 20.99 20.59 16.38
N ALA A 242 20.31 21.60 16.94
CA ALA A 242 19.10 21.41 17.75
C ALA A 242 17.89 20.97 16.93
N THR A 243 17.78 21.40 15.67
CA THR A 243 16.76 20.90 14.74
C THR A 243 17.10 19.47 14.32
N LYS A 244 18.39 19.19 14.04
CA LYS A 244 18.86 17.86 13.63
C LYS A 244 18.57 16.78 14.66
N THR A 245 18.72 17.07 15.96
CA THR A 245 18.41 16.10 17.03
C THR A 245 16.91 15.82 17.20
N LYS A 246 16.05 16.65 16.61
CA LYS A 246 14.59 16.49 16.65
C LYS A 246 14.03 15.76 15.41
N MET A 247 14.87 15.54 14.40
CA MET A 247 14.49 14.81 13.19
C MET A 247 14.16 13.36 13.53
N LYS A 248 13.08 12.87 12.96
CA LYS A 248 12.68 11.47 13.02
C LYS A 248 12.42 10.93 11.64
N GLU A 249 12.89 9.71 11.41
CA GLU A 249 12.50 8.90 10.27
C GLU A 249 10.98 8.69 10.31
N VAL A 250 10.36 8.67 9.13
CA VAL A 250 8.94 8.39 9.02
C VAL A 250 8.72 6.89 9.20
N GLU A 251 7.78 6.55 10.07
CA GLU A 251 7.31 5.19 10.26
C GLU A 251 6.02 4.99 9.49
N GLY A 252 6.01 4.04 8.56
CA GLY A 252 4.84 3.75 7.74
C GLY A 252 3.67 3.19 8.55
N SER A 253 2.47 3.60 8.18
CA SER A 253 1.25 3.24 8.89
C SER A 253 0.88 1.77 8.63
N PRO A 254 0.57 0.97 9.66
CA PRO A 254 0.15 -0.43 9.49
C PRO A 254 -1.06 -0.60 8.57
N TRP A 255 -2.00 0.35 8.58
CA TRP A 255 -3.20 0.29 7.76
C TRP A 255 -2.92 0.49 6.27
N VAL A 256 -1.90 1.29 5.90
CA VAL A 256 -1.48 1.47 4.50
C VAL A 256 -0.91 0.15 3.99
N SER A 257 -0.04 -0.49 4.77
CA SER A 257 0.48 -1.81 4.44
C SER A 257 -0.63 -2.85 4.26
N ARG A 258 -1.62 -2.87 5.17
CA ARG A 258 -2.80 -3.73 5.04
C ARG A 258 -3.57 -3.45 3.75
N TRP A 259 -3.87 -2.19 3.47
CA TRP A 259 -4.58 -1.79 2.26
C TRP A 259 -3.86 -2.25 1.00
N LEU A 260 -2.55 -1.98 0.90
CA LEU A 260 -1.75 -2.33 -0.27
C LEU A 260 -1.77 -3.85 -0.52
N VAL A 261 -1.67 -4.65 0.54
CA VAL A 261 -1.69 -6.11 0.43
C VAL A 261 -3.09 -6.63 0.07
N GLU A 262 -4.16 -6.14 0.70
CA GLU A 262 -5.53 -6.61 0.41
C GLU A 262 -5.96 -6.31 -1.04
N ASP A 263 -5.59 -5.14 -1.54
CA ASP A 263 -6.01 -4.65 -2.85
C ASP A 263 -5.07 -5.05 -3.99
N TYR A 264 -3.75 -5.17 -3.74
CA TYR A 264 -2.75 -5.29 -4.81
C TYR A 264 -1.80 -6.49 -4.70
N ALA A 265 -1.75 -7.22 -3.58
CA ALA A 265 -0.98 -8.45 -3.55
C ALA A 265 -1.59 -9.45 -4.53
N THR A 266 -0.79 -9.90 -5.49
CA THR A 266 -1.15 -11.06 -6.30
C THR A 266 -1.18 -12.27 -5.38
N ALA A 267 -2.23 -13.10 -5.47
CA ALA A 267 -2.15 -14.43 -4.88
C ALA A 267 -0.89 -15.09 -5.46
N GLU A 268 -0.02 -15.63 -4.60
CA GLU A 268 1.00 -16.54 -5.11
C GLU A 268 0.26 -17.59 -5.94
N GLU A 269 0.74 -17.88 -7.15
CA GLU A 269 0.25 -19.00 -7.98
C GLU A 269 0.53 -20.37 -7.34
N ASN A 270 0.69 -20.43 -6.01
CA ASN A 270 0.64 -21.63 -5.19
C ASN A 270 -0.82 -22.03 -4.87
N GLU A 271 -1.77 -21.68 -5.74
CA GLU A 271 -3.06 -22.36 -5.75
C GLU A 271 -2.80 -23.78 -6.30
N PHE A 272 -2.44 -24.71 -5.39
CA PHE A 272 -2.39 -26.13 -5.71
C PHE A 272 -3.72 -26.51 -6.35
N ASN A 273 -3.72 -26.62 -7.68
CA ASN A 273 -4.94 -26.81 -8.43
C ASN A 273 -5.51 -28.17 -8.06
N MET A 274 -6.60 -28.17 -7.28
CA MET A 274 -7.21 -29.38 -6.75
C MET A 274 -7.66 -30.33 -7.88
N VAL A 275 -7.82 -29.81 -9.10
CA VAL A 275 -8.08 -30.59 -10.32
C VAL A 275 -6.93 -31.52 -10.70
N LEU A 276 -5.68 -31.19 -10.35
CA LEU A 276 -4.50 -32.07 -10.56
C LEU A 276 -4.44 -33.25 -9.58
N LEU A 277 -5.16 -33.20 -8.44
CA LEU A 277 -5.31 -34.34 -7.53
C LEU A 277 -6.38 -35.33 -7.96
N VAL A 278 -7.36 -34.90 -8.76
CA VAL A 278 -8.41 -35.77 -9.31
C VAL A 278 -7.86 -36.96 -10.10
N PRO A 279 -6.89 -36.79 -11.05
CA PRO A 279 -6.31 -37.94 -11.74
C PRO A 279 -5.45 -38.83 -10.83
N VAL A 280 -4.81 -38.27 -9.80
CA VAL A 280 -4.00 -39.06 -8.84
C VAL A 280 -4.89 -39.93 -7.96
N ILE A 281 -5.94 -39.36 -7.39
CA ILE A 281 -6.92 -40.08 -6.57
C ILE A 281 -7.68 -41.10 -7.44
N GLY A 282 -8.07 -40.72 -8.66
CA GLY A 282 -8.69 -41.62 -9.63
C GLY A 282 -7.80 -42.82 -9.95
N GLY A 283 -6.50 -42.60 -10.17
CA GLY A 283 -5.52 -43.66 -10.43
C GLY A 283 -5.36 -44.64 -9.25
N ILE A 284 -5.35 -44.14 -8.01
CA ILE A 284 -5.28 -44.97 -6.79
C ILE A 284 -6.54 -45.83 -6.64
N ILE A 285 -7.73 -45.28 -6.91
CA ILE A 285 -8.99 -46.02 -6.81
C ILE A 285 -9.05 -47.14 -7.86
N VAL A 286 -8.71 -46.83 -9.12
CA VAL A 286 -8.72 -47.83 -10.20
C VAL A 286 -7.72 -48.96 -9.92
N THR A 287 -6.52 -48.63 -9.45
CA THR A 287 -5.51 -49.65 -9.10
C THR A 287 -5.94 -50.51 -7.92
N ALA A 288 -6.54 -49.92 -6.88
CA ALA A 288 -7.08 -50.68 -5.74
C ALA A 288 -8.24 -51.61 -6.14
N VAL A 289 -9.14 -51.17 -7.02
CA VAL A 289 -10.24 -51.99 -7.54
C VAL A 289 -9.70 -53.15 -8.39
N LEU A 290 -8.73 -52.90 -9.27
CA LEU A 290 -8.10 -53.94 -10.09
C LEU A 290 -7.38 -54.98 -9.24
N LEU A 291 -6.61 -54.54 -8.23
CA LEU A 291 -5.93 -55.44 -7.29
C LEU A 291 -6.92 -56.25 -6.45
N GLY A 292 -8.01 -55.63 -5.98
CA GLY A 292 -9.08 -56.31 -5.26
C GLY A 292 -9.79 -57.36 -6.14
N PHE A 293 -10.07 -57.03 -7.40
CA PHE A 293 -10.69 -57.96 -8.34
C PHE A 293 -9.76 -59.13 -8.67
N LEU A 294 -8.48 -58.89 -8.91
CA LEU A 294 -7.48 -59.94 -9.11
C LEU A 294 -7.37 -60.87 -7.89
N PHE A 295 -7.38 -60.32 -6.68
CA PHE A 295 -7.36 -61.11 -5.46
C PHE A 295 -8.61 -62.00 -5.32
N LEU A 296 -9.80 -61.47 -5.64
CA LEU A 296 -11.04 -62.24 -5.65
C LEU A 296 -11.02 -63.37 -6.69
N VAL A 297 -10.56 -63.11 -7.91
CA VAL A 297 -10.43 -64.13 -8.97
C VAL A 297 -9.40 -65.20 -8.59
N GLN A 298 -8.28 -64.81 -7.98
CA GLN A 298 -7.29 -65.76 -7.46
C GLN A 298 -7.87 -66.61 -6.33
N ARG A 299 -8.69 -66.04 -5.46
CA ARG A 299 -9.34 -66.76 -4.37
C ARG A 299 -10.39 -67.76 -4.88
N VAL A 300 -11.22 -67.35 -5.85
CA VAL A 300 -12.22 -68.23 -6.47
C VAL A 300 -11.54 -69.34 -7.28
N SER A 301 -10.54 -69.02 -8.10
CA SER A 301 -9.81 -70.04 -8.86
C SER A 301 -9.05 -71.02 -7.96
N SER A 302 -8.52 -70.56 -6.83
CA SER A 302 -7.90 -71.43 -5.81
C SER A 302 -8.93 -72.30 -5.09
N ALA A 303 -10.14 -71.78 -4.81
CA ALA A 303 -11.24 -72.54 -4.23
C ALA A 303 -11.79 -73.60 -5.22
N VAL A 304 -11.93 -73.24 -6.50
CA VAL A 304 -12.34 -74.15 -7.58
C VAL A 304 -11.30 -75.25 -7.78
N LYS A 305 -10.00 -74.91 -7.80
CA LYS A 305 -8.92 -75.91 -7.86
C LYS A 305 -8.99 -76.86 -6.67
N LYS A 306 -9.16 -76.36 -5.45
CA LYS A 306 -9.31 -77.20 -4.24
C LYS A 306 -10.55 -78.09 -4.29
N ALA A 307 -11.69 -77.58 -4.76
CA ALA A 307 -12.92 -78.36 -4.92
C ALA A 307 -12.74 -79.47 -5.97
N HIS A 308 -12.08 -79.16 -7.09
CA HIS A 308 -11.81 -80.14 -8.13
C HIS A 308 -10.87 -81.25 -7.64
N THR A 309 -9.79 -80.92 -6.92
CA THR A 309 -8.87 -81.91 -6.33
C THR A 309 -9.57 -82.80 -5.29
N SER A 310 -10.50 -82.24 -4.51
CA SER A 310 -11.30 -83.00 -3.54
C SER A 310 -12.22 -84.02 -4.23
N LEU A 311 -12.88 -83.64 -5.33
CA LEU A 311 -13.74 -84.52 -6.12
C LEU A 311 -12.96 -85.65 -6.80
N THR A 312 -11.76 -85.37 -7.35
CA THR A 312 -10.92 -86.41 -7.95
C THR A 312 -10.37 -87.40 -6.91
N SER A 313 -10.03 -86.92 -5.70
CA SER A 313 -9.61 -87.76 -4.57
C SER A 313 -10.75 -88.67 -4.10
N GLN A 314 -11.97 -88.16 -4.02
CA GLN A 314 -13.13 -88.96 -3.61
C GLN A 314 -13.45 -90.05 -4.65
N GLN A 315 -13.35 -89.76 -5.95
CA GLN A 315 -13.51 -90.77 -7.02
C GLN A 315 -12.41 -91.85 -7.02
N THR A 316 -11.14 -91.50 -6.76
CA THR A 316 -10.05 -92.50 -6.70
C THR A 316 -10.16 -93.41 -5.47
N THR A 317 -10.69 -92.89 -4.36
CA THR A 317 -10.90 -93.67 -3.13
C THR A 317 -12.04 -94.69 -3.31
N VAL A 318 -13.13 -94.31 -3.99
CA VAL A 318 -14.26 -95.20 -4.28
C VAL A 318 -13.89 -96.28 -5.30
N LEU A 319 -13.09 -95.96 -6.32
CA LEU A 319 -12.58 -96.93 -7.31
C LEU A 319 -11.59 -97.95 -6.71
N SER A 320 -10.76 -97.56 -5.73
CA SER A 320 -9.88 -98.51 -5.02
C SER A 320 -10.65 -99.44 -4.08
N ALA A 321 -11.76 -98.98 -3.50
CA ALA A 321 -12.60 -99.80 -2.62
C ALA A 321 -13.41 -100.86 -3.39
N THR A 322 -13.84 -100.58 -4.63
CA THR A 322 -14.52 -101.56 -5.49
C THR A 322 -13.56 -102.56 -6.15
N LEU A 323 -12.32 -102.17 -6.48
CA LEU A 323 -11.33 -103.11 -7.03
C LEU A 323 -10.83 -104.14 -6.01
N ASN A 324 -10.63 -103.73 -4.74
CA ASN A 324 -10.18 -104.65 -3.68
C ASN A 324 -11.26 -105.63 -3.19
N GLY A 325 -12.53 -105.40 -3.55
CA GLY A 325 -13.64 -106.33 -3.26
C GLY A 325 -13.80 -107.46 -4.28
N LEU A 326 -13.20 -107.34 -5.47
CA LEU A 326 -13.38 -108.30 -6.58
C LEU A 326 -12.25 -109.32 -6.75
N ILE A 327 -11.21 -109.28 -5.92
CA ILE A 327 -10.06 -110.22 -5.97
C ILE A 327 -10.09 -111.26 -4.83
N ARG A 328 -11.13 -111.26 -3.98
CA ARG A 328 -11.41 -112.36 -3.05
C ARG A 328 -12.69 -113.10 -3.46
N HIS A 329 -12.59 -113.96 -4.47
CA HIS A 329 -13.29 -115.24 -4.56
C HIS A 329 -12.58 -116.12 -5.59
#